data_AF-A0A6L9LG97-F1
#
_entry.id   AF-A0A6L9LG97-F1
#
_cell.length_a   1.000
_cell.length_b   1.000
_cell.length_c   1.000
_cell.angle_alpha   90.00
_cell.angle_beta   90.00
_cell.angle_gamma   90.00
#
_symmetry.space_group_name_H-M   'P 1'
#
loop_
_entity.id
_entity.type
_entity.pdbx_description
1 polymer ?
#
loop_
_entity_poly.entity_id
_entity_poly.type
_entity_poly.pdbx_seq_one_letter_code
_entity_poly.pdbx_strand_id
1 'polypeptide(L)' 'MDYKSFTIEVETVDECRWDEETATFLVVGQRTVYKIIGIQDRLVYGIRQSMEAAQKTIDKHGTRWRAQ' A
#
# COMPACT_ATOMS: atom_id res chain seq x y z
N MET A 1 4.17 -11.05 3.27
CA MET A 1 4.93 -11.89 2.33
C MET A 1 6.24 -11.20 2.00
N ASP A 2 7.38 -11.88 2.12
CA ASP A 2 8.66 -11.30 1.72
C ASP A 2 8.92 -11.47 0.22
N TYR A 3 9.44 -10.42 -0.42
CA TYR A 3 9.72 -10.33 -1.85
C TYR A 3 10.88 -9.37 -2.12
N LYS A 4 12.01 -9.89 -2.63
CA LYS A 4 13.20 -9.10 -3.03
C LYS A 4 13.68 -8.07 -1.99
N SER A 5 13.77 -8.49 -0.72
CA SER A 5 14.16 -7.65 0.43
C SER A 5 13.11 -6.62 0.87
N PHE A 6 11.86 -6.75 0.39
CA PHE A 6 10.70 -6.02 0.87
C PHE A 6 9.69 -6.99 1.49
N THR A 7 8.92 -6.53 2.46
CA THR A 7 7.74 -7.23 2.97
C THR A 7 6.50 -6.57 2.40
N ILE A 8 5.63 -7.37 1.77
CA ILE A 8 4.30 -6.97 1.33
C ILE A 8 3.30 -7.43 2.39
N GLU A 9 2.68 -6.50 3.09
CA GLU A 9 1.65 -6.75 4.11
C GLU A 9 0.26 -6.52 3.51
N VAL A 10 -0.71 -7.35 3.92
CA VAL A 10 -2.11 -7.19 3.53
C VAL A 10 -2.78 -6.36 4.62
N GLU A 11 -3.44 -5.28 4.24
CA GLU A 11 -4.21 -4.43 5.15
C GLU A 11 -5.61 -4.23 4.58
N THR A 12 -6.58 -4.01 5.47
CA THR A 12 -7.91 -3.57 5.11
C THR A 12 -8.01 -2.08 5.43
N VAL A 13 -8.41 -1.27 4.46
CA VAL A 13 -8.61 0.17 4.65
C VAL A 13 -10.05 0.54 4.39
N ASP A 14 -10.55 1.48 5.17
CA ASP A 14 -11.88 2.03 4.99
C ASP A 14 -11.93 2.83 3.69
N GLU A 15 -12.96 2.57 2.90
CA GLU A 15 -13.30 3.38 1.75
C GLU A 15 -14.19 4.52 2.21
N CYS A 16 -13.64 5.74 2.18
CA CYS A 16 -14.36 6.93 2.60
C CYS A 16 -14.91 7.67 1.38
N ARG A 17 -16.16 8.11 1.47
CA ARG A 17 -16.77 9.04 0.55
C ARG A 17 -17.09 10.34 1.28
N TRP A 18 -16.82 11.46 0.63
CA TRP A 18 -17.27 12.75 1.12
C TRP A 18 -18.79 12.85 0.97
N ASP A 19 -19.46 13.19 2.06
CA ASP A 19 -20.88 13.52 2.07
C ASP A 19 -21.06 15.04 2.17
N GLU A 20 -21.69 15.61 1.15
CA GLU A 20 -21.91 17.06 1.05
C GLU A 20 -23.01 17.55 1.99
N GLU A 21 -23.99 16.69 2.35
CA GLU A 21 -25.12 17.10 3.21
C GLU A 21 -24.68 17.29 4.66
N THR A 22 -23.85 16.38 5.17
CA THR A 22 -23.33 16.44 6.53
C THR A 22 -21.97 17.15 6.62
N ALA A 23 -21.33 17.44 5.48
CA ALA A 23 -19.96 17.94 5.41
C ALA A 23 -18.96 17.05 6.19
N THR A 24 -19.13 15.73 6.10
CA THR A 24 -18.27 14.74 6.77
C THR A 24 -17.81 13.64 5.81
N PHE A 25 -16.77 12.90 6.21
CA PHE A 25 -16.38 11.67 5.53
C PHE A 25 -17.16 10.50 6.12
N LEU A 26 -17.90 9.79 5.27
CA LEU A 26 -18.59 8.56 5.63
C LEU A 26 -17.81 7.36 5.12
N VAL A 27 -17.64 6.35 5.98
CA VAL A 27 -17.11 5.04 5.58
C VAL A 27 -18.21 4.30 4.81
N VAL A 28 -18.00 4.13 3.50
CA VAL A 28 -18.97 3.48 2.60
C VAL A 28 -18.64 2.00 2.36
N GLY A 29 -17.46 1.55 2.80
CA GLY A 29 -17.04 0.17 2.65
C GLY A 29 -15.63 -0.05 3.15
N GLN A 30 -15.10 -1.24 2.89
CA GLN A 30 -13.72 -1.61 3.16
C GLN A 30 -13.11 -2.23 1.93
N ARG A 31 -11.83 -1.98 1.69
CA ARG A 31 -11.08 -2.60 0.61
C ARG A 31 -9.76 -3.17 1.11
N THR A 32 -9.39 -4.30 0.54
CA THR A 32 -8.08 -4.92 0.77
C THR A 32 -7.02 -4.18 -0.03
N VAL A 33 -5.91 -3.87 0.62
CA VAL A 33 -4.73 -3.25 0.02
C VAL A 33 -3.46 -3.98 0.44
N TYR A 34 -2.39 -3.71 -0.29
CA TYR A 34 -1.09 -4.37 -0.14
C TYR A 34 -0.02 -3.30 0.07
N LYS A 35 0.55 -3.27 1.26
CA LYS A 35 1.54 -2.30 1.72
C LYS A 35 2.95 -2.84 1.51
N ILE A 36 3.81 -2.05 0.89
CA ILE A 36 5.20 -2.41 0.57
C ILE A 36 6.12 -1.77 1.59
N ILE A 37 6.88 -2.59 2.32
CA ILE A 37 7.78 -2.16 3.39
C ILE A 37 9.18 -2.68 3.10
N GLY A 38 10.22 -1.84 3.24
CA GLY A 38 11.60 -2.31 3.18
C GLY A 38 11.96 -3.12 4.42
N ILE A 39 12.62 -4.27 4.27
CA ILE A 39 12.94 -5.14 5.43
C ILE A 39 13.99 -4.48 6.34
N GLN A 40 14.94 -3.76 5.75
CA GLN A 40 16.10 -3.20 6.46
C GLN A 40 15.76 -1.88 7.17
N ASP A 41 15.10 -0.97 6.46
CA ASP A 41 14.80 0.39 6.90
C ASP A 41 13.40 0.53 7.51
N ARG A 42 12.54 -0.49 7.34
CA ARG A 42 11.12 -0.47 7.69
C ARG A 42 10.35 0.70 7.07
N LEU A 43 10.86 1.28 5.98
CA LEU A 43 10.20 2.38 5.28
C LEU A 43 9.04 1.86 4.43
N VAL A 44 7.93 2.59 4.43
CA VAL A 44 6.76 2.29 3.62
C VAL A 44 6.88 3.00 2.28
N TYR A 45 6.98 2.22 1.20
CA TYR A 45 7.17 2.73 -0.15
C TYR A 45 5.86 2.90 -0.92
N GLY A 46 4.78 2.25 -0.49
CA GLY A 46 3.46 2.48 -1.06
C GLY A 46 2.42 1.44 -0.69
N ILE A 47 1.17 1.77 -1.02
CA ILE A 47 -0.01 0.92 -0.84
C ILE A 47 -0.62 0.66 -2.23
N ARG A 48 -0.93 -0.60 -2.53
CA ARG A 48 -1.44 -1.05 -3.83
C ARG A 48 -2.75 -1.82 -3.68
N GLN A 49 -3.56 -1.81 -4.73
CA GLN A 49 -4.85 -2.50 -4.77
C GLN A 49 -4.76 -4.02 -4.97
N SER A 50 -3.59 -4.54 -5.38
CA SER A 50 -3.38 -5.98 -5.56
C SER A 50 -1.94 -6.39 -5.26
N MET A 51 -1.75 -7.67 -4.91
CA MET A 51 -0.43 -8.26 -4.68
C MET A 51 0.47 -8.13 -5.93
N GLU A 52 -0.09 -8.41 -7.11
CA GLU A 52 0.64 -8.32 -8.38
C GLU A 52 1.10 -6.87 -8.66
N ALA A 53 0.26 -5.87 -8.37
CA ALA A 53 0.64 -4.47 -8.51
C ALA A 53 1.76 -4.07 -7.52
N ALA A 54 1.75 -4.62 -6.30
CA ALA A 54 2.82 -4.42 -5.34
C ALA A 54 4.16 -5.00 -5.84
N GLN A 55 4.15 -6.24 -6.33
CA GLN A 55 5.34 -6.89 -6.91
C GLN A 55 5.88 -6.12 -8.13
N LYS A 56 5.03 -5.75 -9.08
CA LYS A 56 5.44 -4.94 -10.25
C LYS A 56 6.04 -3.61 -9.85
N THR A 57 5.55 -3.00 -8.77
CA THR A 57 6.12 -1.75 -8.24
C THR A 57 7.54 -1.98 -7.70
N ILE A 58 7.75 -3.05 -6.93
CA ILE A 58 9.08 -3.43 -6.42
C ILE A 58 10.02 -3.73 -7.58
N ASP A 59 9.56 -4.45 -8.61
CA ASP A 59 10.39 -4.75 -9.78
C ASP A 59 10.81 -3.49 -10.54
N LYS A 60 9.92 -2.52 -10.66
CA LYS A 60 10.17 -1.27 -11.37
C LYS A 60 11.02 -0.28 -10.57
N HIS A 61 10.83 -0.19 -9.26
CA HIS A 61 11.37 0.90 -8.43
C HIS A 61 12.29 0.44 -7.30
N GLY A 62 12.28 -0.83 -6.94
CA GLY A 62 12.97 -1.37 -5.76
C GLY A 62 14.49 -1.23 -5.78
N THR A 63 15.11 -1.12 -6.96
CA THR A 63 16.55 -0.81 -7.05
C THR A 63 16.85 0.63 -6.68
N ARG A 64 16.00 1.58 -7.09
CA ARG A 64 16.15 3.00 -6.75
C ARG A 64 15.93 3.25 -5.25
N TRP A 65 14.93 2.58 -4.68
CA TRP A 65 14.64 2.68 -3.25
C TRP A 65 15.79 2.19 -2.38
N ARG A 66 16.50 1.13 -2.81
CA ARG A 66 17.67 0.60 -2.11
C ARG A 66 18.97 1.38 -2.33
N ALA A 67 18.99 2.31 -3.28
CA ALA A 67 20.16 3.17 -3.54
C ALA A 67 20.11 4.48 -2.75
N GLN A 68 19.03 4.74 -2.00
CA GLN A 68 18.89 5.84 -1.05
C GLN A 68 19.35 5.39 0.35
#